data_AF-A0A6B2TBS5-F1
#
_entry.id   AF-A0A6B2TBS5-F1
#
_cell.length_a   1.000
_cell.length_b   1.000
_cell.length_c   1.000
_cell.angle_alpha   90.00
_cell.angle_beta   90.00
_cell.angle_gamma   90.00
#
_symmetry.space_group_name_H-M   'P 1'
#
loop_
_entity.id
_entity.type
_entity.pdbx_description
1 polymer ?
#
loop_
_entity_poly.entity_id
_entity_poly.type
_entity_poly.pdbx_seq_one_letter_code
_entity_poly.pdbx_strand_id
1 'polypeptide(L)'
;VVEHRTLVDHAVHHQYAAPTHHGVTFLDVRAPVSALLTPLLSALSAGGGVRLGVPGEDAAPDAGPAGAQRLVTSRDRLSAVAERAADEAEFAEVTVVDNGGTPAVDDTRAWLAAHPRTTLVSAHSAAETGGPWLDHRTGPGEPLPDRAPAGTPVPNTRAYVLDDYLRPVPPGGTGDLYIAGSSLARGYAEAPGLTGDRFVACPFGATGGERMLRTGERARRSADGLFTLHGRGHGGT
;
A
#
# COMPACT_ATOMS: atom_id res chain seq x y z
N VAL A 1 5.70 9.71 14.05
CA VAL A 1 4.52 10.51 14.48
C VAL A 1 3.66 10.80 13.26
N VAL A 2 2.49 10.19 13.16
CA VAL A 2 1.51 10.41 12.08
C VAL A 2 0.41 11.35 12.59
N GLU A 3 -0.05 12.27 11.76
CA GLU A 3 -1.07 13.24 12.15
C GLU A 3 -2.48 12.76 11.75
N HIS A 4 -3.51 13.22 12.47
CA HIS A 4 -4.91 12.85 12.16
C HIS A 4 -5.30 13.17 10.71
N ARG A 5 -4.87 14.32 10.18
CA ARG A 5 -5.15 14.69 8.77
C ARG A 5 -4.64 13.65 7.77
N THR A 6 -3.47 13.06 8.03
CA THR A 6 -2.89 12.01 7.19
C THR A 6 -3.75 10.75 7.21
N LEU A 7 -4.21 10.36 8.41
CA LEU A 7 -5.08 9.19 8.57
C LEU A 7 -6.46 9.40 7.93
N VAL A 8 -7.02 10.61 8.03
CA VAL A 8 -8.31 10.96 7.42
C VAL A 8 -8.24 10.92 5.90
N ASP A 9 -7.20 11.51 5.29
CA ASP A 9 -7.01 11.48 3.83
C ASP A 9 -6.97 10.04 3.30
N HIS A 10 -6.22 9.17 3.97
CA HIS A 10 -6.12 7.75 3.62
C HIS A 10 -7.45 7.01 3.80
N ALA A 11 -8.15 7.24 4.91
CA ALA A 11 -9.42 6.57 5.19
C ALA A 11 -10.50 6.97 4.16
N VAL A 12 -10.57 8.26 3.81
CA VAL A 12 -11.49 8.76 2.78
C VAL A 12 -11.15 8.15 1.42
N HIS A 13 -9.87 8.10 1.04
CA HIS A 13 -9.46 7.46 -0.21
C HIS A 13 -9.84 5.98 -0.26
N HIS A 14 -9.57 5.23 0.79
CA HIS A 14 -9.88 3.81 0.87
C HIS A 14 -11.39 3.54 0.75
N GLN A 15 -12.25 4.41 1.31
CA GLN A 15 -13.70 4.34 1.12
C GLN A 15 -14.13 4.57 -0.34
N TYR A 16 -13.49 5.50 -1.05
CA TYR A 16 -13.78 5.75 -2.46
C TYR A 16 -13.30 4.60 -3.36
N ALA A 17 -12.07 4.13 -3.15
CA ALA A 17 -11.48 3.08 -3.97
C ALA A 17 -12.19 1.74 -3.78
N ALA A 18 -12.74 1.51 -2.59
CA ALA A 18 -13.37 0.26 -2.24
C ALA A 18 -14.51 0.52 -1.23
N PRO A 19 -15.74 0.83 -1.68
CA PRO A 19 -16.86 1.19 -0.79
C PRO A 19 -17.30 0.03 0.10
N THR A 20 -17.14 0.14 1.42
CA THR A 20 -17.43 -0.93 2.40
C THR A 20 -18.84 -0.85 2.99
N HIS A 21 -19.77 -0.11 2.38
CA HIS A 21 -21.11 0.07 2.96
C HIS A 21 -21.73 -1.29 3.31
N HIS A 22 -21.87 -1.55 4.61
CA HIS A 22 -22.42 -2.77 5.22
C HIS A 22 -21.59 -4.08 5.10
N GLY A 23 -20.30 -4.01 4.75
CA GLY A 23 -19.38 -5.17 4.70
C GLY A 23 -18.49 -5.38 5.94
N VAL A 24 -17.74 -6.48 5.97
CA VAL A 24 -16.75 -6.79 7.02
C VAL A 24 -15.34 -6.80 6.43
N THR A 25 -14.45 -6.00 7.02
CA THR A 25 -13.01 -6.02 6.72
C THR A 25 -12.28 -6.88 7.75
N PHE A 26 -11.66 -7.97 7.30
CA PHE A 26 -10.77 -8.79 8.10
C PHE A 26 -9.36 -8.20 8.07
N LEU A 27 -8.80 -7.92 9.24
CA LEU A 27 -7.45 -7.41 9.41
C LEU A 27 -6.59 -8.53 10.00
N ASP A 28 -5.60 -8.99 9.24
CA ASP A 28 -4.58 -9.92 9.73
C ASP A 28 -3.74 -9.22 10.79
N VAL A 29 -3.89 -9.62 12.05
CA VAL A 29 -3.18 -8.99 13.19
C VAL A 29 -1.67 -9.20 13.15
N ARG A 30 -1.17 -10.08 12.26
CA ARG A 30 0.26 -10.29 12.04
C ARG A 30 0.85 -9.25 11.08
N ALA A 31 0.02 -8.53 10.33
CA ALA A 31 0.46 -7.43 9.50
C ALA A 31 0.92 -6.24 10.38
N PRO A 32 1.87 -5.43 9.90
CA PRO A 32 2.38 -4.28 10.65
C PRO A 32 1.27 -3.28 10.96
N VAL A 33 1.27 -2.71 12.16
CA VAL A 33 0.21 -1.78 12.62
C VAL A 33 -0.03 -0.62 11.64
N SER A 34 1.03 -0.10 11.01
CA SER A 34 0.93 0.98 10.01
C SER A 34 0.05 0.60 8.80
N ALA A 35 -0.01 -0.69 8.45
CA ALA A 35 -0.85 -1.22 7.37
C ALA A 35 -2.32 -1.36 7.78
N LEU A 36 -2.60 -1.50 9.08
CA LEU A 36 -3.93 -1.81 9.60
C LEU A 36 -4.75 -0.57 9.96
N LEU A 37 -4.10 0.57 10.22
CA LEU A 37 -4.79 1.80 10.68
C LEU A 37 -5.75 2.36 9.63
N THR A 38 -5.32 2.50 8.38
CA THR A 38 -6.18 3.01 7.29
C THR A 38 -7.43 2.15 7.07
N PRO A 39 -7.33 0.82 6.86
CA PRO A 39 -8.51 0.00 6.63
C PRO A 39 -9.41 -0.11 7.86
N LEU A 40 -8.85 -0.11 9.08
CA LEU A 40 -9.62 -0.03 10.33
C LEU A 40 -10.47 1.24 10.39
N LEU A 41 -9.84 2.41 10.21
CA LEU A 41 -10.53 3.69 10.27
C LEU A 41 -11.53 3.85 9.12
N SER A 42 -11.16 3.43 7.91
CA SER A 42 -12.04 3.44 6.74
C SER A 42 -13.31 2.64 6.98
N ALA A 43 -13.20 1.40 7.49
CA ALA A 43 -14.34 0.54 7.71
C ALA A 43 -15.26 1.09 8.81
N LEU A 44 -14.69 1.48 9.96
CA LEU A 44 -15.48 1.99 11.09
C LEU A 44 -16.16 3.32 10.77
N SER A 45 -15.50 4.23 10.06
CA SER A 45 -16.09 5.51 9.67
C SER A 45 -17.13 5.40 8.54
N ALA A 46 -17.13 4.31 7.76
CA ALA A 46 -18.14 4.01 6.75
C ALA A 46 -19.36 3.22 7.30
N GLY A 47 -19.37 2.91 8.59
CA GLY A 47 -20.40 2.07 9.23
C GLY A 47 -20.27 0.57 8.92
N GLY A 48 -19.10 0.11 8.47
CA GLY A 48 -18.78 -1.29 8.24
C GLY A 48 -18.28 -2.01 9.51
N GLY A 49 -18.22 -3.33 9.45
CA GLY A 49 -17.65 -4.16 10.50
C GLY A 49 -16.14 -4.37 10.31
N VAL A 50 -15.41 -4.52 11.42
CA VAL A 50 -14.00 -4.93 11.40
C VAL A 50 -13.84 -6.18 12.23
N ARG A 51 -13.06 -7.13 11.70
CA ARG A 51 -12.65 -8.31 12.46
C ARG A 51 -11.14 -8.40 12.49
N LEU A 52 -10.61 -8.48 13.70
CA LEU A 52 -9.20 -8.71 13.95
C LEU A 52 -9.01 -10.21 14.14
N GLY A 53 -8.05 -10.80 13.46
CA GLY A 53 -7.70 -12.19 13.66
C GLY A 53 -6.55 -12.64 12.80
N VAL A 54 -6.28 -13.93 12.86
CA VAL A 54 -5.30 -14.62 12.02
C VAL A 54 -6.05 -15.39 10.93
N PRO A 55 -5.89 -15.02 9.65
CA PRO A 55 -6.53 -15.73 8.55
C PRO A 55 -6.20 -17.23 8.58
N GLY A 56 -7.24 -18.07 8.58
CA GLY A 56 -7.12 -19.53 8.55
C GLY A 56 -6.91 -20.22 9.92
N GLU A 57 -6.72 -19.45 10.99
CA GLU A 57 -6.81 -19.92 12.38
C GLU A 57 -8.12 -19.47 13.02
N ASP A 58 -8.47 -18.20 12.83
CA ASP A 58 -9.77 -17.66 13.16
C ASP A 58 -10.71 -17.85 11.97
N ALA A 59 -11.85 -18.52 12.19
CA ALA A 59 -12.86 -18.78 11.15
C ALA A 59 -13.14 -17.52 10.34
N ALA A 60 -13.32 -17.56 9.02
CA ALA A 60 -13.86 -16.41 8.27
C ALA A 60 -15.24 -16.00 8.85
N PRO A 61 -15.69 -14.73 8.71
CA PRO A 61 -17.00 -14.35 9.24
C PRO A 61 -18.05 -15.15 8.47
N ASP A 62 -19.17 -15.48 9.11
CA ASP A 62 -20.29 -16.13 8.43
C ASP A 62 -20.57 -15.41 7.10
N ALA A 63 -20.51 -16.17 6.01
CA ALA A 63 -20.83 -15.72 4.66
C ALA A 63 -22.33 -15.41 4.57
N GLY A 64 -22.73 -14.30 5.18
CA GLY A 64 -24.06 -13.73 5.03
C GLY A 64 -24.22 -13.19 3.61
N PRO A 65 -25.42 -13.29 3.00
CA PRO A 65 -25.67 -13.01 1.58
C PRO A 65 -25.51 -11.53 1.15
N ALA A 66 -24.89 -10.65 1.95
CA ALA A 66 -24.92 -9.20 1.75
C ALA A 66 -23.58 -8.43 1.93
N GLY A 67 -22.40 -9.07 2.07
CA GLY A 67 -21.18 -8.30 2.34
C GLY A 67 -19.93 -8.88 1.70
N ALA A 68 -19.34 -8.17 0.75
CA ALA A 68 -17.99 -8.42 0.26
C ALA A 68 -17.01 -8.48 1.45
N GLN A 69 -16.53 -9.69 1.75
CA GLN A 69 -15.51 -9.90 2.78
C GLN A 69 -14.17 -9.50 2.18
N ARG A 70 -13.46 -8.61 2.88
CA ARG A 70 -12.13 -8.17 2.46
C ARG A 70 -11.10 -8.63 3.44
N LEU A 71 -9.91 -8.92 2.93
CA LEU A 71 -8.76 -9.23 3.76
C LEU A 71 -7.70 -8.14 3.57
N VAL A 72 -7.15 -7.67 4.68
CA VAL A 72 -5.88 -6.93 4.67
C VAL A 72 -4.83 -7.78 5.34
N THR A 73 -3.75 -8.06 4.62
CA THR A 73 -2.62 -8.87 5.12
C THR A 73 -1.29 -8.32 4.60
N SER A 74 -0.19 -8.90 5.06
CA SER A 74 1.15 -8.61 4.54
C SER A 74 1.55 -9.61 3.47
N ARG A 75 2.46 -9.19 2.58
CA ARG A 75 2.93 -10.01 1.47
C ARG A 75 3.46 -11.39 1.87
N ASP A 76 4.28 -11.46 2.91
CA ASP A 76 4.89 -12.71 3.40
C ASP A 76 3.86 -13.75 3.86
N ARG A 77 2.58 -13.35 3.96
CA ARG A 77 1.47 -14.19 4.40
C ARG A 77 0.48 -14.55 3.29
N LEU A 78 0.65 -13.99 2.08
CA LEU A 78 -0.29 -14.21 0.98
C LEU A 78 -0.43 -15.69 0.61
N SER A 79 0.67 -16.45 0.64
CA SER A 79 0.65 -17.90 0.41
C SER A 79 -0.09 -18.69 1.51
N ALA A 80 0.12 -18.33 2.78
CA ALA A 80 -0.55 -18.98 3.90
C ALA A 80 -2.07 -18.72 3.91
N VAL A 81 -2.51 -17.57 3.42
CA VAL A 81 -3.93 -17.25 3.20
C VAL A 81 -4.52 -18.13 2.08
N ALA A 82 -3.79 -18.31 0.98
CA ALA A 82 -4.22 -19.07 -0.19
C ALA A 82 -4.48 -20.55 0.11
N GLU A 83 -3.62 -21.18 0.91
CA GLU A 83 -3.75 -22.61 1.26
C GLU A 83 -5.01 -22.91 2.09
N ARG A 84 -5.55 -21.91 2.78
CA ARG A 84 -6.70 -22.07 3.69
C ARG A 84 -8.02 -21.54 3.14
N ALA A 85 -7.98 -20.58 2.22
CA ALA A 85 -9.14 -20.09 1.48
C ALA A 85 -9.72 -21.14 0.52
N ALA A 86 -9.01 -22.24 0.26
CA ALA A 86 -9.48 -23.34 -0.59
C ALA A 86 -10.75 -24.05 -0.04
N ASP A 87 -10.99 -23.99 1.28
CA ASP A 87 -12.14 -24.63 1.95
C ASP A 87 -13.24 -23.64 2.41
N GLU A 88 -13.01 -22.33 2.26
CA GLU A 88 -13.94 -21.24 2.66
C GLU A 88 -14.39 -20.41 1.45
N ALA A 89 -15.38 -19.52 1.63
CA ALA A 89 -15.77 -18.60 0.56
C ALA A 89 -14.64 -17.60 0.24
N GLU A 90 -14.37 -17.41 -1.05
CA GLU A 90 -13.33 -16.50 -1.54
C GLU A 90 -13.60 -15.04 -1.12
N PHE A 91 -12.56 -14.33 -0.64
CA PHE A 91 -12.66 -12.89 -0.39
C PHE A 91 -12.97 -12.14 -1.69
N ALA A 92 -13.79 -11.09 -1.62
CA ALA A 92 -14.05 -10.27 -2.80
C ALA A 92 -12.84 -9.39 -3.18
N GLU A 93 -12.08 -8.98 -2.16
CA GLU A 93 -10.87 -8.17 -2.30
C GLU A 93 -9.84 -8.58 -1.25
N VAL A 94 -8.58 -8.72 -1.67
CA VAL A 94 -7.45 -8.96 -0.78
C VAL A 94 -6.44 -7.84 -1.00
N THR A 95 -6.20 -7.06 0.05
CA THR A 95 -5.18 -6.02 0.07
C THR A 95 -3.93 -6.56 0.73
N VAL A 96 -2.86 -6.61 -0.05
CA VAL A 96 -1.53 -7.02 0.36
C VAL A 96 -0.70 -5.78 0.58
N VAL A 97 -0.36 -5.51 1.84
CA VAL A 97 0.50 -4.38 2.18
C VAL A 97 1.96 -4.82 2.16
N ASP A 98 2.78 -4.11 1.38
CA ASP A 98 4.22 -4.31 1.29
C ASP A 98 4.95 -3.13 1.97
N ASN A 99 5.86 -3.47 2.89
CA ASN A 99 6.67 -2.52 3.68
C ASN A 99 8.13 -2.45 3.20
N GLY A 100 8.39 -2.83 1.94
CA GLY A 100 9.69 -2.66 1.30
C GLY A 100 10.01 -3.84 0.40
N GLY A 101 9.73 -3.67 -0.89
CA GLY A 101 9.79 -4.72 -1.90
C GLY A 101 8.56 -4.71 -2.80
N THR A 102 8.59 -5.52 -3.86
CA THR A 102 7.44 -5.79 -4.73
C THR A 102 7.25 -7.29 -4.89
N PRO A 103 6.02 -7.84 -4.75
CA PRO A 103 5.70 -9.25 -5.04
C PRO A 103 6.44 -9.76 -6.26
N ALA A 104 6.95 -11.00 -6.22
CA ALA A 104 7.36 -11.60 -7.47
C ALA A 104 6.09 -11.71 -8.32
N VAL A 105 6.16 -11.25 -9.56
CA VAL A 105 5.00 -11.27 -10.47
C VAL A 105 4.39 -12.66 -10.58
N ASP A 106 5.22 -13.70 -10.48
CA ASP A 106 4.82 -15.09 -10.56
C ASP A 106 3.98 -15.52 -9.34
N ASP A 107 4.31 -15.04 -8.14
CA ASP A 107 3.51 -15.30 -6.93
C ASP A 107 2.14 -14.63 -7.05
N THR A 108 2.10 -13.38 -7.51
CA THR A 108 0.86 -12.63 -7.77
C THR A 108 0.00 -13.35 -8.81
N ARG A 109 0.62 -13.85 -9.89
CA ARG A 109 -0.07 -14.57 -10.96
C ARG A 109 -0.61 -15.92 -10.48
N ALA A 110 0.19 -16.68 -9.74
CA ALA A 110 -0.23 -17.96 -9.16
C ALA A 110 -1.42 -17.76 -8.21
N TRP A 111 -1.37 -16.70 -7.40
CA TRP A 111 -2.44 -16.36 -6.48
C TRP A 111 -3.75 -16.02 -7.20
N LEU A 112 -3.71 -15.13 -8.21
CA LEU A 112 -4.89 -14.75 -9.00
C LEU A 112 -5.47 -15.94 -9.79
N ALA A 113 -4.62 -16.88 -10.22
CA ALA A 113 -5.09 -18.10 -10.88
C ALA A 113 -5.85 -19.04 -9.93
N ALA A 114 -5.46 -19.09 -8.64
CA ALA A 114 -6.14 -19.86 -7.61
C ALA A 114 -7.40 -19.16 -7.06
N HIS A 115 -7.49 -17.83 -7.21
CA HIS A 115 -8.57 -16.99 -6.67
C HIS A 115 -9.21 -16.17 -7.80
N PRO A 116 -9.99 -16.81 -8.69
CA PRO A 116 -10.48 -16.21 -9.93
C PRO A 116 -11.65 -15.24 -9.73
N ARG A 117 -12.11 -14.99 -8.50
CA ARG A 117 -13.16 -14.00 -8.19
C ARG A 117 -12.65 -12.85 -7.33
N THR A 118 -11.41 -12.92 -6.85
CA THR A 118 -10.85 -11.89 -5.99
C THR A 118 -10.19 -10.77 -6.77
N THR A 119 -10.40 -9.53 -6.32
CA THR A 119 -9.53 -8.41 -6.67
C THR A 119 -8.31 -8.37 -5.75
N LEU A 120 -7.11 -8.41 -6.32
CA LEU A 120 -5.87 -8.26 -5.54
C LEU A 120 -5.42 -6.80 -5.57
N VAL A 121 -5.21 -6.22 -4.39
CA VAL A 121 -4.66 -4.86 -4.24
C VAL A 121 -3.26 -4.97 -3.65
N SER A 122 -2.24 -4.57 -4.42
CA SER A 122 -0.88 -4.43 -3.92
C SER A 122 -0.70 -2.99 -3.44
N ALA A 123 -0.45 -2.80 -2.14
CA ALA A 123 -0.36 -1.49 -1.52
C ALA A 123 1.02 -1.30 -0.85
N HIS A 124 1.79 -0.32 -1.29
CA HIS A 124 3.12 -0.03 -0.74
C HIS A 124 3.03 1.05 0.33
N SER A 125 3.52 0.76 1.52
CA SER A 125 3.47 1.67 2.65
C SER A 125 4.75 1.61 3.49
N ALA A 126 4.93 2.57 4.39
CA ALA A 126 5.83 2.41 5.52
C ALA A 126 5.33 3.21 6.72
N ALA A 127 6.03 3.07 7.85
CA ALA A 127 5.69 3.78 9.08
C ALA A 127 5.73 5.30 8.91
N GLU A 128 6.49 5.79 7.93
CA GLU A 128 6.69 7.19 7.61
C GLU A 128 5.52 7.84 6.85
N THR A 129 4.48 7.09 6.47
CA THR A 129 3.40 7.62 5.60
C THR A 129 1.96 7.36 6.06
N GLY A 130 1.78 6.80 7.25
CA GLY A 130 0.45 6.61 7.85
C GLY A 130 -0.54 5.78 7.05
N GLY A 131 -0.09 5.10 5.99
CA GLY A 131 -0.90 4.40 4.99
C GLY A 131 -0.13 4.22 3.67
N PRO A 132 -0.74 3.57 2.66
CA PRO A 132 -0.07 3.28 1.39
C PRO A 132 0.16 4.53 0.55
N TRP A 133 1.31 4.65 -0.10
CA TRP A 133 1.64 5.76 -1.00
C TRP A 133 1.51 5.41 -2.48
N LEU A 134 1.62 4.13 -2.82
CA LEU A 134 1.39 3.58 -4.14
C LEU A 134 0.47 2.38 -3.99
N ASP A 135 -0.51 2.25 -4.87
CA ASP A 135 -1.31 1.05 -4.95
C ASP A 135 -1.57 0.62 -6.40
N HIS A 136 -1.73 -0.68 -6.58
CA HIS A 136 -2.14 -1.29 -7.82
C HIS A 136 -3.25 -2.28 -7.55
N ARG A 137 -4.35 -2.15 -8.30
CA ARG A 137 -5.50 -3.05 -8.23
C ARG A 137 -5.48 -3.92 -9.46
N THR A 138 -5.53 -5.23 -9.26
CA THR A 138 -5.64 -6.21 -10.34
C THR A 138 -6.95 -6.97 -10.16
N GLY A 139 -7.86 -6.78 -11.11
CA GLY A 139 -9.15 -7.44 -11.10
C GLY A 139 -9.07 -8.91 -11.56
N PRO A 140 -10.13 -9.69 -11.33
CA PRO A 140 -10.25 -11.05 -11.85
C PRO A 140 -10.02 -11.14 -13.37
N GLY A 141 -9.07 -11.98 -13.79
CA GLY A 141 -8.75 -12.20 -15.20
C GLY A 141 -8.02 -11.06 -15.91
N GLU A 142 -7.64 -9.99 -15.18
CA GLU A 142 -6.85 -8.89 -15.73
C GLU A 142 -5.39 -9.33 -15.97
N PRO A 143 -4.78 -8.98 -17.12
CA PRO A 143 -3.39 -9.32 -17.39
C PRO A 143 -2.44 -8.57 -16.46
N LEU A 144 -1.48 -9.28 -15.89
CA LEU A 144 -0.35 -8.70 -15.16
C LEU A 144 0.81 -8.38 -16.10
N PRO A 145 1.49 -7.23 -15.95
CA PRO A 145 2.73 -6.94 -16.68
C PRO A 145 3.87 -7.88 -16.25
N ASP A 146 4.99 -7.88 -16.98
CA ASP A 146 6.15 -8.78 -16.75
C ASP A 146 6.81 -8.60 -15.37
N ARG A 147 6.58 -7.48 -14.71
CA ARG A 147 6.97 -7.24 -13.32
C ARG A 147 5.74 -6.79 -12.57
N ALA A 148 5.58 -7.25 -11.34
CA ALA A 148 4.52 -6.76 -10.48
C ALA A 148 4.64 -5.23 -10.38
N PRO A 149 3.58 -4.49 -10.72
CA PRO A 149 3.62 -3.06 -10.59
C PRO A 149 3.50 -2.70 -9.11
N ALA A 150 4.26 -1.68 -8.71
CA ALA A 150 4.05 -1.05 -7.42
C ALA A 150 2.83 -0.11 -7.46
N GLY A 151 2.38 0.25 -8.66
CA GLY A 151 1.14 0.98 -8.85
C GLY A 151 1.32 2.46 -9.10
N THR A 152 0.30 3.23 -8.75
CA THR A 152 0.25 4.68 -8.95
C THR A 152 0.09 5.40 -7.62
N PRO A 153 0.50 6.68 -7.51
CA PRO A 153 0.35 7.41 -6.26
C PRO A 153 -1.12 7.49 -5.83
N VAL A 154 -1.39 7.20 -4.57
CA VAL A 154 -2.72 7.43 -3.99
C VAL A 154 -3.04 8.94 -4.03
N PRO A 155 -4.33 9.35 -3.97
CA PRO A 155 -4.71 10.75 -3.96
C PRO A 155 -3.96 11.58 -2.91
N ASN A 156 -3.73 12.85 -3.23
CA ASN A 156 -2.96 13.80 -2.42
C ASN A 156 -1.50 13.38 -2.13
N THR A 157 -1.02 12.32 -2.79
CA THR A 157 0.37 11.86 -2.75
C THR A 157 1.04 12.09 -4.10
N ARG A 158 2.32 12.47 -4.05
CA ARG A 158 3.19 12.58 -5.22
C ARG A 158 4.38 11.67 -5.02
N ALA A 159 4.73 10.93 -6.05
CA ALA A 159 5.93 10.10 -6.09
C ALA A 159 6.87 10.61 -7.17
N TYR A 160 8.15 10.73 -6.84
CA TYR A 160 9.19 11.20 -7.75
C TYR A 160 10.29 10.14 -7.85
N VAL A 161 10.76 9.91 -9.08
CA VAL A 161 12.00 9.16 -9.33
C VAL A 161 13.07 10.19 -9.63
N LEU A 162 14.07 10.31 -8.75
CA LEU A 162 15.10 11.34 -8.81
C LEU A 162 16.49 10.73 -9.03
N ASP A 163 17.36 11.50 -9.67
CA ASP A 163 18.80 11.21 -9.72
C ASP A 163 19.55 11.74 -8.47
N ASP A 164 20.86 11.51 -8.41
CA ASP A 164 21.73 11.92 -7.30
C ASP A 164 21.75 13.45 -7.08
N TYR A 165 21.28 14.24 -8.04
CA TYR A 165 21.20 15.69 -8.00
C TYR A 165 19.77 16.19 -7.71
N LEU A 166 18.87 15.31 -7.28
CA LEU A 166 17.44 15.57 -7.03
C LEU A 166 16.69 16.07 -8.27
N ARG A 167 17.12 15.67 -9.47
CA ARG A 167 16.44 16.00 -10.72
C ARG A 167 15.50 14.86 -11.13
N PRO A 168 14.27 15.15 -11.59
CA PRO A 168 13.37 14.12 -12.08
C PRO A 168 13.97 13.31 -13.23
N VAL A 169 13.96 11.99 -13.08
CA VAL A 169 14.36 11.06 -14.13
C VAL A 169 13.21 10.92 -15.14
N PRO A 170 13.49 10.98 -16.47
CA PRO A 170 12.46 10.77 -17.48
C PRO A 170 11.77 9.40 -17.38
N PRO A 171 10.53 9.25 -17.88
CA PRO A 171 9.85 7.96 -17.91
C PRO A 171 10.72 6.86 -18.54
N GLY A 172 10.80 5.71 -17.88
CA GLY A 172 11.63 4.59 -18.28
C GLY A 172 13.00 4.53 -17.61
N GLY A 173 13.50 5.63 -17.04
CA GLY A 173 14.73 5.62 -16.26
C GLY A 173 14.53 5.13 -14.82
N THR A 174 15.61 4.67 -14.20
CA THR A 174 15.63 4.20 -12.80
C THR A 174 16.39 5.17 -11.92
N GLY A 175 15.79 5.57 -10.79
CA GLY A 175 16.39 6.49 -9.81
C GLY A 175 15.88 6.21 -8.39
N ASP A 176 16.23 7.07 -7.45
CA ASP A 176 15.78 7.00 -6.06
C ASP A 176 14.32 7.48 -5.95
N LEU A 177 13.51 6.75 -5.20
CA LEU A 177 12.10 7.06 -4.98
C LEU A 177 11.92 8.02 -3.80
N TYR A 178 11.22 9.13 -4.07
CA TYR A 178 10.82 10.12 -3.08
C TYR A 178 9.31 10.27 -3.05
N ILE A 179 8.73 10.41 -1.86
CA ILE A 179 7.28 10.56 -1.66
C ILE A 179 6.99 11.92 -1.03
N ALA A 180 5.99 12.64 -1.52
CA ALA A 180 5.54 13.91 -0.95
C ALA A 180 4.01 13.96 -0.85
N GLY A 181 3.47 14.92 -0.10
CA GLY A 181 2.03 15.13 0.04
C GLY A 181 1.49 14.78 1.42
N SER A 182 0.17 14.60 1.50
CA SER A 182 -0.55 14.49 2.78
C SER A 182 -0.30 13.18 3.51
N SER A 183 0.18 12.16 2.80
CA SER A 183 0.56 10.89 3.41
C SER A 183 1.76 11.01 4.35
N LEU A 184 2.60 12.04 4.28
CA LEU A 184 3.81 12.07 5.11
C LEU A 184 3.53 12.19 6.61
N ALA A 185 4.24 11.38 7.39
CA ALA A 185 4.37 11.55 8.83
C ALA A 185 5.06 12.89 9.16
N ARG A 186 4.84 13.35 10.40
CA ARG A 186 5.58 14.49 10.94
C ARG A 186 7.07 14.21 11.03
N GLY A 187 7.44 12.98 11.36
CA GLY A 187 8.83 12.54 11.55
C GLY A 187 8.95 11.47 12.63
N TYR A 188 10.18 11.15 13.00
CA TYR A 188 10.49 10.23 14.09
C TYR A 188 10.43 10.95 15.44
N ALA A 189 9.73 10.36 16.40
CA ALA A 189 9.63 10.92 17.74
C ALA A 189 11.02 10.96 18.38
N GLU A 190 11.37 12.08 19.02
CA GLU A 190 12.64 12.27 19.75
C GLU A 190 13.90 12.07 18.90
N ALA A 191 13.77 12.05 17.57
CA ALA A 191 14.89 11.85 16.63
C ALA A 191 14.87 12.91 15.50
N PRO A 192 15.15 14.19 15.83
CA PRO A 192 15.14 15.27 14.85
C PRO A 192 16.21 15.13 13.77
N GLY A 193 17.40 14.58 14.10
CA GLY A 193 18.46 14.32 13.12
C GLY A 193 18.02 13.35 12.04
N LEU A 194 17.55 12.16 12.45
CA LEU A 194 17.01 11.15 11.52
C LEU A 194 15.79 11.68 10.74
N THR A 195 14.97 12.52 11.37
CA THR A 195 13.85 13.18 10.69
C THR A 195 14.36 14.10 9.58
N GLY A 196 15.38 14.92 9.83
CA GLY A 196 15.97 15.79 8.80
C GLY A 196 16.62 15.03 7.65
N ASP A 197 17.23 13.88 7.94
CA ASP A 197 17.89 13.04 6.92
C ASP A 197 16.89 12.35 5.98
N ARG A 198 15.72 11.97 6.50
CA ARG A 198 14.69 11.25 5.74
C ARG A 198 13.62 12.16 5.15
N PHE A 199 13.19 13.20 5.87
CA PHE A 199 12.14 14.13 5.45
C PHE A 199 12.77 15.45 4.99
N VAL A 200 13.24 15.44 3.75
CA VAL A 200 13.98 16.56 3.13
C VAL A 200 13.03 17.58 2.49
N ALA A 201 13.55 18.75 2.13
CA ALA A 201 12.77 19.76 1.42
C ALA A 201 12.33 19.26 0.03
N CYS A 202 11.08 19.50 -0.35
CA CYS A 202 10.56 19.19 -1.68
C CYS A 202 10.73 20.40 -2.61
N PRO A 203 11.62 20.36 -3.63
CA PRO A 203 11.80 21.47 -4.56
C PRO A 203 10.65 21.61 -5.58
N PHE A 204 9.72 20.65 -5.60
CA PHE A 204 8.62 20.58 -6.56
C PHE A 204 7.28 21.04 -5.97
N GLY A 205 7.28 21.52 -4.72
CA GLY A 205 6.07 21.98 -4.04
C GLY A 205 5.52 23.27 -4.63
N ALA A 206 4.20 23.35 -4.78
CA ALA A 206 3.53 24.55 -5.28
C ALA A 206 3.55 25.69 -4.24
N THR A 207 3.53 25.32 -2.95
CA THR A 207 3.69 26.23 -1.82
C THR A 207 5.07 25.97 -1.19
N GLY A 208 5.80 27.04 -0.86
CA GLY A 208 7.09 26.90 -0.20
C GLY A 208 6.95 26.14 1.13
N GLY A 209 7.94 25.29 1.45
CA GLY A 209 7.99 24.57 2.73
C GLY A 209 7.42 23.15 2.73
N GLU A 210 7.02 22.60 1.57
CA GLU A 210 6.69 21.18 1.45
C GLU A 210 7.92 20.28 1.69
N ARG A 211 7.68 19.08 2.23
CA ARG A 211 8.70 18.04 2.47
C ARG A 211 8.46 16.83 1.58
N MET A 212 9.53 16.08 1.34
CA MET A 212 9.48 14.76 0.71
C MET A 212 10.27 13.75 1.55
N LEU A 213 9.77 12.53 1.63
CA LEU A 213 10.41 11.38 2.24
C LEU A 213 11.36 10.72 1.24
N ARG A 214 12.63 10.56 1.62
CA ARG A 214 13.58 9.67 0.95
C ARG A 214 13.30 8.22 1.38
N THR A 215 12.69 7.42 0.50
CA THR A 215 12.28 6.04 0.82
C THR A 215 13.49 5.10 1.01
N GLY A 216 14.58 5.38 0.29
CA GLY A 216 15.72 4.46 0.17
C GLY A 216 15.50 3.34 -0.83
N GLU A 217 14.38 3.34 -1.55
CA GLU A 217 14.08 2.41 -2.63
C GLU A 217 14.42 3.02 -3.99
N ARG A 218 14.82 2.18 -4.95
CA ARG A 218 14.93 2.55 -6.35
C ARG A 218 13.66 2.20 -7.07
N ALA A 219 13.20 3.09 -7.93
CA ALA A 219 12.02 2.89 -8.73
C ALA A 219 12.25 3.29 -10.18
N ARG A 220 11.39 2.77 -11.04
CA ARG A 220 11.21 3.21 -12.42
C ARG A 220 9.74 3.59 -12.58
N ARG A 221 9.50 4.70 -13.30
CA ARG A 221 8.15 5.13 -13.68
C ARG A 221 8.00 4.99 -15.19
N SER A 222 6.97 4.30 -15.66
CA SER A 222 6.65 4.20 -17.10
C SER A 222 5.92 5.45 -17.60
N ALA A 223 5.75 5.56 -18.92
CA ALA A 223 5.16 6.73 -19.56
C ALA A 223 3.67 6.92 -19.22
N ASP A 224 2.97 5.83 -18.92
CA ASP A 224 1.59 5.79 -18.40
C ASP A 224 1.51 6.15 -16.89
N GLY A 225 2.66 6.32 -16.23
CA GLY A 225 2.74 6.74 -14.84
C GLY A 225 2.80 5.62 -13.80
N LEU A 226 2.82 4.35 -14.23
CA LEU A 226 2.95 3.19 -13.36
C LEU A 226 4.36 3.07 -12.79
N PHE A 227 4.49 2.72 -11.51
CA PHE A 227 5.76 2.54 -10.84
C PHE A 227 6.13 1.05 -10.71
N THR A 228 7.41 0.76 -10.78
CA THR A 228 8.01 -0.54 -10.43
C THR A 228 9.17 -0.33 -9.49
N LEU A 229 9.26 -1.08 -8.39
CA LEU A 229 10.37 -0.99 -7.44
C LEU A 229 11.49 -1.98 -7.82
N HIS A 230 12.72 -1.59 -7.54
CA HIS A 230 13.94 -2.32 -7.89
C HIS A 230 14.78 -2.67 -6.65
N GLY A 231 14.19 -2.60 -5.46
CA GLY A 231 14.88 -2.82 -4.19
C GLY A 231 15.58 -1.56 -3.66
N ARG A 232 16.52 -1.73 -2.73
CA ARG A 232 17.20 -0.59 -2.07
C ARG A 232 18.27 0.04 -2.96
N GLY A 233 18.36 1.37 -2.90
CA GLY A 233 19.43 2.13 -3.55
C GLY A 233 20.79 1.94 -2.89
N HIS A 234 21.86 2.19 -3.65
CA HIS A 234 23.21 2.28 -3.09
C HIS A 234 23.36 3.64 -2.41
N GLY A 235 23.45 3.67 -1.08
CA GLY A 235 23.61 4.95 -0.37
C GLY A 235 23.53 4.86 1.15
N GLY A 236 24.30 3.95 1.74
CA GLY A 236 24.74 4.05 3.14
C GLY A 236 26.26 4.05 3.14
N THR A 237 26.86 5.23 3.09
CA THR A 237 28.23 5.50 3.55
C THR A 237 28.13 6.38 4.77
#